data_AF-A0A3B3ZP14-F1
#
_entry.id   AF-A0A3B3ZP14-F1
#
_cell.length_a   1.000
_cell.length_b   1.000
_cell.length_c   1.000
_cell.angle_alpha   90.00
_cell.angle_beta   90.00
_cell.angle_gamma   90.00
#
_symmetry.space_group_name_H-M   'P 1'
#
loop_
_entity.id
_entity.type
_entity.pdbx_description
1 polymer ?
#
loop_
_entity_poly.entity_id
_entity_poly.type
_entity_poly.pdbx_seq_one_letter_code
_entity_poly.pdbx_strand_id
1 'polypeptide(L)'
;LLLKTENINLKLPDDLSPEEKKELETIRRRKEELLQDIQRLKDEIAEVTSEIENLGQSEERKSMQRSKQMAVGRKKFNMDPKKGIRFLIDSGLLKNTSDDIARFLYKGEGLNKTAIGDYLGER
;
A
#
# COMPACT_ATOMS: atom_id res chain seq x y z
N LEU A 1 -1.54 -26.17 -1.97
CA LEU A 1 -0.64 -27.15 -2.64
C LEU A 1 0.77 -27.01 -2.07
N LEU A 2 0.92 -27.26 -0.76
CA LEU A 2 2.23 -27.38 -0.12
C LEU A 2 2.66 -28.83 -0.36
N LEU A 3 3.58 -29.05 -1.30
CA LEU A 3 4.36 -30.28 -1.32
C LEU A 3 5.13 -30.31 -0.01
N LYS A 4 4.54 -30.94 1.01
CA LYS A 4 5.31 -31.49 2.11
C LYS A 4 6.30 -32.42 1.43
N THR A 5 7.54 -32.00 1.29
CA THR A 5 8.66 -32.91 1.06
C THR A 5 8.67 -33.81 2.28
N GLU A 6 7.85 -34.86 2.24
CA GLU A 6 8.03 -36.01 3.09
C GLU A 6 9.49 -36.39 2.95
N ASN A 7 10.16 -36.46 4.10
CA ASN A 7 11.47 -37.06 4.20
C ASN A 7 11.24 -38.55 3.89
N ILE A 8 11.12 -38.89 2.60
CA ILE A 8 10.95 -40.27 2.17
C ILE A 8 12.28 -40.92 2.53
N ASN A 9 12.28 -41.58 3.69
CA ASN A 9 13.34 -42.47 4.12
C ASN A 9 13.26 -43.72 3.25
N LEU A 10 13.59 -43.56 1.97
CA LEU A 10 13.79 -44.67 1.05
C LEU A 10 14.99 -45.43 1.61
N LYS A 11 14.74 -46.64 2.13
CA LYS A 11 15.81 -47.58 2.45
C LYS A 11 16.70 -47.69 1.22
N LEU A 12 17.93 -47.21 1.35
CA LEU A 12 18.93 -47.29 0.30
C LEU A 12 19.21 -48.77 0.01
N PRO A 13 19.39 -49.17 -1.26
CA PRO A 13 19.91 -50.48 -1.60
C PRO A 13 21.25 -50.73 -0.88
N ASP A 14 21.41 -51.91 -0.29
CA ASP A 14 22.61 -52.26 0.48
C ASP A 14 23.86 -52.48 -0.42
N ASP A 15 23.69 -52.53 -1.74
CA ASP A 15 24.68 -52.92 -2.75
C ASP A 15 25.37 -51.75 -3.49
N LEU A 16 25.27 -50.52 -2.99
CA LEU A 16 25.92 -49.35 -3.60
C LEU A 16 27.45 -49.43 -3.58
N SER A 17 28.07 -49.15 -4.73
CA SER A 17 29.52 -48.99 -4.89
C SER A 17 30.06 -47.75 -4.15
N PRO A 18 31.38 -47.68 -3.90
CA PRO A 18 31.99 -46.51 -3.27
C PRO A 18 31.79 -45.20 -4.06
N GLU A 19 31.83 -45.25 -5.40
CA GLU A 19 31.52 -44.09 -6.25
C GLU A 19 30.07 -43.62 -6.05
N GLU A 20 29.09 -44.54 -6.12
CA GLU A 20 27.67 -44.20 -5.98
C GLU A 20 27.35 -43.62 -4.59
N LYS A 21 28.00 -44.13 -3.53
CA LYS A 21 27.89 -43.55 -2.18
C LYS A 21 28.37 -42.11 -2.14
N LYS A 22 29.48 -41.79 -2.81
CA LYS A 22 30.04 -40.44 -2.86
C LYS A 22 29.16 -39.48 -3.67
N GLU A 23 28.60 -39.95 -4.78
CA GLU A 23 27.64 -39.18 -5.57
C GLU A 23 26.36 -38.89 -4.78
N LEU A 24 25.84 -39.89 -4.07
CA LEU A 24 24.66 -39.72 -3.22
C LEU A 24 24.88 -38.67 -2.13
N GLU A 25 26.03 -38.67 -1.47
CA GLU A 25 26.37 -37.64 -0.47
C GLU A 25 26.47 -36.24 -1.10
N THR A 26 27.00 -36.14 -2.33
CA THR A 26 27.02 -34.88 -3.08
C THR A 26 25.61 -34.39 -3.41
N ILE A 27 24.72 -35.29 -3.82
CA ILE A 27 23.32 -34.98 -4.12
C ILE A 27 22.58 -34.54 -2.84
N ARG A 28 22.82 -35.23 -1.72
CA ARG A 28 22.25 -34.88 -0.41
C ARG A 28 22.66 -33.49 0.03
N ARG A 29 23.96 -33.16 -0.08
CA ARG A 29 24.46 -31.82 0.27
C ARG A 29 23.82 -30.74 -0.59
N ARG A 30 23.78 -30.93 -1.91
CA ARG A 30 23.13 -29.98 -2.84
C ARG A 30 21.64 -29.83 -2.56
N LYS A 31 20.95 -30.92 -2.21
CA LYS A 31 19.54 -30.87 -1.82
C LYS A 31 19.35 -30.02 -0.56
N GLU A 32 20.23 -30.16 0.42
CA GLU A 32 20.19 -29.37 1.64
C GLU A 32 20.44 -27.88 1.37
N GLU A 33 21.45 -27.56 0.56
CA GLU A 33 21.73 -26.19 0.09
C GLU A 33 20.49 -25.58 -0.60
N LEU A 34 19.87 -26.30 -1.54
CA LEU A 34 18.66 -25.83 -2.23
C LEU A 34 17.46 -25.64 -1.29
N LEU A 35 17.31 -26.51 -0.29
CA LEU A 35 16.23 -26.36 0.69
C LEU A 35 16.44 -25.11 1.57
N GLN A 36 17.68 -24.79 1.92
CA GLN A 36 18.01 -23.56 2.63
C GLN A 36 17.72 -22.34 1.76
N ASP A 37 18.09 -22.37 0.48
CA ASP A 37 17.80 -21.28 -0.47
C ASP A 37 16.29 -21.07 -0.64
N ILE A 38 15.52 -22.16 -0.79
CA ILE A 38 14.05 -22.08 -0.87
C ILE A 38 13.48 -21.46 0.41
N GLN A 39 13.99 -21.82 1.58
CA GLN A 39 13.51 -21.27 2.84
C GLN A 39 13.81 -19.77 2.92
N ARG A 40 15.04 -19.37 2.58
CA ARG A 40 15.42 -17.97 2.55
C ARG A 40 14.55 -17.15 1.60
N LEU A 41 14.29 -17.65 0.39
CA LEU A 41 13.43 -16.97 -0.58
C LEU A 41 11.99 -16.83 -0.06
N LYS A 42 11.47 -17.82 0.67
CA LYS A 42 10.15 -17.71 1.29
C LYS A 42 10.11 -16.63 2.36
N ASP A 43 11.15 -16.53 3.18
CA ASP A 43 11.24 -15.52 4.22
C ASP A 43 11.35 -14.11 3.61
N GLU A 44 12.15 -13.94 2.57
CA GLU A 44 12.25 -12.68 1.80
C GLU A 44 10.89 -12.30 1.16
N ILE A 45 10.16 -13.25 0.58
CA ILE A 45 8.81 -13.00 0.04
C ILE A 45 7.83 -12.58 1.14
N ALA A 46 7.89 -13.22 2.31
CA ALA A 46 7.01 -12.90 3.43
C ALA A 46 7.26 -11.48 3.96
N GLU A 47 8.54 -11.07 4.05
CA GLU A 47 8.93 -9.73 4.45
C GLU A 47 8.41 -8.68 3.46
N VAL A 48 8.69 -8.86 2.16
CA VAL A 48 8.22 -7.93 1.11
C VAL A 48 6.69 -7.83 1.09
N THR A 49 5.98 -8.94 1.30
CA THR A 49 4.51 -8.94 1.36
C THR A 49 4.01 -8.10 2.54
N SER A 50 4.61 -8.26 3.72
CA SER A 50 4.29 -7.47 4.91
C SER A 50 4.56 -5.98 4.69
N GLU A 51 5.67 -5.62 4.04
CA GLU A 51 5.97 -4.23 3.70
C GLU A 51 4.91 -3.61 2.76
N ILE A 52 4.49 -4.35 1.73
CA ILE A 52 3.44 -3.91 0.79
C ILE A 52 2.12 -3.65 1.54
N GLU A 53 1.72 -4.56 2.43
CA GLU A 53 0.50 -4.39 3.24
C GLU A 53 0.58 -3.16 4.14
N ASN A 54 1.73 -2.96 4.81
CA ASN A 54 1.95 -1.80 5.67
C ASN A 54 1.92 -0.47 4.89
N LEU A 55 2.52 -0.44 3.70
CA LEU A 55 2.44 0.71 2.80
C LEU A 55 0.99 0.98 2.38
N GLY A 56 0.24 -0.05 2.01
CA GLY A 56 -1.18 0.06 1.65
C GLY A 56 -2.03 0.65 2.77
N GLN A 57 -1.85 0.17 4.00
CA GLN A 57 -2.55 0.71 5.18
C GLN A 57 -2.20 2.18 5.45
N SER A 58 -0.93 2.57 5.27
CA SER A 58 -0.48 3.95 5.46
C SER A 58 -1.15 4.89 4.45
N GLU A 59 -1.19 4.49 3.18
CA GLU A 59 -1.83 5.28 2.12
C GLU A 59 -3.36 5.37 2.31
N GLU A 60 -4.02 4.29 2.72
CA GLU A 60 -5.45 4.30 3.03
C GLU A 60 -5.78 5.25 4.20
N ARG A 61 -4.97 5.23 5.27
CA ARG A 61 -5.11 6.14 6.41
C ARG A 61 -4.94 7.60 5.99
N LYS A 62 -3.93 7.92 5.16
CA LYS A 62 -3.72 9.28 4.63
C LYS A 62 -4.90 9.71 3.76
N SER A 63 -5.40 8.85 2.89
CA SER A 63 -6.55 9.12 2.03
C SER A 63 -7.82 9.40 2.85
N MET A 64 -8.10 8.58 3.86
CA MET A 64 -9.23 8.80 4.78
C MET A 64 -9.11 10.13 5.53
N GLN A 65 -7.92 10.45 6.04
CA GLN A 65 -7.68 11.72 6.72
C GLN A 65 -7.90 12.91 5.78
N ARG A 66 -7.37 12.84 4.56
CA ARG A 66 -7.55 13.87 3.54
C ARG A 66 -9.03 14.06 3.19
N SER A 67 -9.78 12.97 3.00
CA SER A 67 -11.21 13.00 2.72
C SER A 67 -12.03 13.63 3.86
N LYS A 68 -11.71 13.27 5.11
CA LYS A 68 -12.33 13.90 6.30
C LYS A 68 -12.07 15.40 6.37
N GLN A 69 -10.83 15.83 6.15
CA GLN A 69 -10.52 17.26 6.14
C GLN A 69 -11.20 17.99 4.98
N MET A 70 -11.36 17.34 3.82
CA MET A 70 -12.13 17.91 2.71
C MET A 70 -13.59 18.13 3.07
N ALA A 71 -14.23 17.16 3.72
CA ALA A 71 -15.61 17.31 4.19
C ALA A 71 -15.75 18.46 5.20
N VAL A 72 -14.79 18.60 6.13
CA VAL A 72 -14.75 19.72 7.08
C VAL A 72 -14.60 21.06 6.35
N GLY A 73 -13.70 21.15 5.37
CA GLY A 73 -13.49 22.38 4.60
C GLY A 73 -14.71 22.79 3.77
N ARG A 74 -15.42 21.82 3.16
CA ARG A 74 -16.70 22.07 2.47
C ARG A 74 -17.76 22.57 3.44
N LYS A 75 -17.88 21.96 4.63
CA LYS A 75 -18.81 22.43 5.67
C LYS A 75 -18.49 23.85 6.12
N LYS A 76 -17.21 24.17 6.32
CA LYS A 76 -16.75 25.53 6.64
C LYS A 76 -17.10 26.51 5.52
N PHE A 77 -16.84 26.14 4.27
CA PHE A 77 -17.21 26.97 3.10
C PHE A 77 -18.70 27.27 3.06
N ASN A 78 -19.54 26.26 3.29
CA ASN A 78 -21.00 26.43 3.30
C ASN A 78 -21.50 27.33 4.45
N MET A 79 -20.71 27.52 5.51
CA MET A 79 -21.02 28.43 6.63
C MET A 79 -20.44 29.83 6.41
N ASP A 80 -19.21 29.90 5.92
CA ASP A 80 -18.44 31.12 5.67
C ASP A 80 -17.46 30.81 4.52
N PRO A 81 -17.76 31.27 3.30
CA PRO A 81 -16.99 30.88 2.12
C PRO A 81 -15.50 31.25 2.20
N LYS A 82 -15.20 32.47 2.69
CA LYS A 82 -13.81 32.95 2.85
C LYS A 82 -13.04 32.10 3.85
N LYS A 83 -13.64 31.79 5.02
CA LYS A 83 -13.00 30.91 6.01
C LYS A 83 -12.85 29.47 5.50
N GLY A 84 -13.81 28.98 4.73
CA GLY A 84 -13.73 27.68 4.07
C GLY A 84 -12.54 27.56 3.13
N ILE A 85 -12.42 28.50 2.18
CA ILE A 85 -11.30 28.55 1.24
C ILE A 85 -9.96 28.68 1.99
N ARG A 86 -9.89 29.55 3.00
CA ARG A 86 -8.68 29.71 3.81
C ARG A 86 -8.27 28.41 4.51
N PHE A 87 -9.22 27.72 5.14
CA PHE A 87 -8.96 26.43 5.79
C PHE A 87 -8.46 25.38 4.79
N LEU A 88 -9.06 25.32 3.60
CA LEU A 88 -8.69 24.37 2.56
C LEU A 88 -7.26 24.63 2.05
N ILE A 89 -6.85 25.90 1.95
CA ILE A 89 -5.49 26.31 1.59
C ILE A 89 -4.50 25.97 2.70
N ASP A 90 -4.79 26.40 3.93
CA ASP A 90 -3.90 26.18 5.09
C ASP A 90 -3.71 24.68 5.39
N SER A 91 -4.72 23.86 5.09
CA SER A 91 -4.63 22.39 5.22
C SER A 91 -3.95 21.71 4.02
N GLY A 92 -3.48 22.46 3.01
CA GLY A 92 -2.85 21.93 1.81
C GLY A 92 -3.79 21.17 0.87
N LEU A 93 -5.11 21.32 1.03
CA LEU A 93 -6.13 20.60 0.28
C LEU A 93 -6.56 21.34 -0.99
N LEU A 94 -6.30 22.64 -1.05
CA LEU A 94 -6.56 23.53 -2.17
C LEU A 94 -5.35 24.45 -2.37
N LYS A 95 -4.91 24.66 -3.61
CA LYS A 95 -3.84 25.62 -3.89
C LYS A 95 -4.38 27.04 -3.87
N ASN A 96 -3.58 27.99 -3.39
CA ASN A 96 -3.93 29.40 -3.37
C ASN A 96 -3.71 30.06 -4.74
N THR A 97 -4.39 29.54 -5.77
CA THR A 97 -4.40 30.12 -7.12
C THR A 97 -5.86 30.32 -7.54
N SER A 98 -6.12 31.37 -8.32
CA SER A 98 -7.45 31.65 -8.86
C SER A 98 -8.00 30.46 -9.66
N ASP A 99 -7.15 29.81 -10.44
CA ASP A 99 -7.48 28.62 -11.23
C ASP A 99 -7.93 27.43 -10.37
N ASP A 100 -7.18 27.11 -9.32
CA ASP A 100 -7.51 25.98 -8.45
C ASP A 100 -8.78 26.25 -7.63
N ILE A 101 -8.95 27.48 -7.16
CA ILE A 101 -10.17 27.91 -6.46
C ILE A 101 -11.37 27.86 -7.42
N ALA A 102 -11.24 28.38 -8.64
CA ALA A 102 -12.29 28.32 -9.64
C ALA A 102 -12.68 26.87 -9.99
N ARG A 103 -11.71 25.97 -10.16
CA ARG A 103 -11.97 24.53 -10.38
C ARG A 103 -12.71 23.90 -9.20
N PHE A 104 -12.33 24.23 -7.97
CA PHE A 104 -13.01 23.75 -6.76
C PHE A 104 -14.47 24.18 -6.71
N LEU A 105 -14.73 25.47 -6.95
CA LEU A 105 -16.08 26.04 -6.96
C LEU A 105 -16.92 25.49 -8.11
N TYR A 106 -16.33 25.38 -9.30
CA TYR A 106 -16.97 24.82 -10.49
C TYR A 106 -17.39 23.35 -10.30
N LYS A 107 -16.51 22.53 -9.69
CA LYS A 107 -16.84 21.14 -9.38
C LYS A 107 -18.05 21.07 -8.44
N GLY A 108 -18.18 22.02 -7.51
CA GLY A 108 -19.38 22.22 -6.68
C GLY A 108 -19.73 21.05 -5.75
N GLU A 109 -18.86 20.05 -5.61
CA GLU A 109 -19.16 18.81 -4.91
C GLU A 109 -19.30 19.06 -3.40
N GLY A 110 -20.52 18.93 -2.88
CA GLY A 110 -20.83 19.18 -1.47
C GLY A 110 -20.82 20.67 -1.06
N LEU A 111 -20.83 21.58 -2.04
CA LEU A 111 -20.88 23.03 -1.82
C LEU A 111 -22.30 23.55 -2.01
N ASN A 112 -22.71 24.48 -1.15
CA ASN A 112 -23.96 25.19 -1.30
C ASN A 112 -23.83 26.22 -2.44
N LYS A 113 -24.71 26.14 -3.43
CA LYS A 113 -24.71 27.05 -4.59
C LYS A 113 -24.89 28.52 -4.20
N THR A 114 -25.63 28.80 -3.13
CA THR A 114 -25.77 30.16 -2.59
C THR A 114 -24.44 30.65 -2.05
N ALA A 115 -23.74 29.83 -1.25
CA ALA A 115 -22.43 30.17 -0.70
C ALA A 115 -21.36 30.37 -1.80
N ILE A 116 -21.46 29.63 -2.91
CA ILE A 116 -20.64 29.88 -4.11
C ILE A 116 -20.96 31.26 -4.70
N GLY A 117 -22.24 31.57 -4.86
CA GLY A 117 -22.68 32.87 -5.37
C GLY A 117 -22.21 34.03 -4.50
N ASP A 118 -22.34 33.90 -3.17
CA ASP A 118 -21.88 34.89 -2.21
C ASP A 118 -20.37 35.12 -2.35
N TYR A 119 -19.57 34.04 -2.40
CA TYR A 119 -18.12 34.14 -2.55
C TYR A 119 -17.67 34.81 -3.86
N LEU A 120 -18.35 34.51 -4.97
CA LEU A 120 -18.03 35.09 -6.27
C LEU A 120 -18.56 36.51 -6.44
N GLY A 121 -19.61 36.87 -5.69
CA GLY A 121 -20.26 38.18 -5.73
C GLY A 121 -19.67 39.22 -4.80
N GLU A 122 -18.74 38.83 -3.92
CA GLU A 122 -18.03 39.77 -3.05
C GLU A 122 -17.13 40.72 -3.87
N ARG A 123 -17.20 42.02 -3.56
CA ARG A 123 -16.38 43.10 -4.13
C ARG A 123 -15.22 43.46 -3.22
#